data_AF-A0A2S7QNQ5-F1
#
_entry.id   AF-A0A2S7QNQ5-F1
#
_cell.length_a   1.000
_cell.length_b   1.000
_cell.length_c   1.000
_cell.angle_alpha   90.00
_cell.angle_beta   90.00
_cell.angle_gamma   90.00
#
_symmetry.space_group_name_H-M   'P 1'
#
loop_
_entity.id
_entity.type
_entity.pdbx_description
1 polymer ?
#
loop_
_entity_poly.entity_id
_entity_poly.type
_entity_poly.pdbx_seq_one_letter_code
_entity_poly.pdbx_strand_id
1 'polypeptide(L)'
;MLRIWPEARVDGQRIQGKGDGKQHKTNRQAHFTSEGILMTFYFTDKSQAHTPGSSTQGSSRSLPIATSETTLLMHFLDVVFPLQYPLYKPPITQGGRGWLLSLLLSTKPLYHAALGLSAYHKGTILLETSRAQCGKTNISDQEKHFAICLIEFQQAIKDVNHWVSEIAVCPVNSLGIMACVVQLIFFEVWHLIPRLDVFGVLFSVQNGAWQIHLRAATDIFSQGFQDQAANVGLHVSMDALSDTSPVACEMTESGDAITFIFLAGVVAWLDIVSCVSTGQSPRLLHLHTSALSSVSHVQLENIMGCNNWAMIQIGRVAALHEKKVEGIRNNHFICESFGKEVDEIRHTIQHGLTEQFLAKVQISSSDAHAKHDPMSPQNIITRLYSLAAYVYLEVVVSGFQVVETDSDLRAIIGEAMMLLQNMPRGDIWRGIVCPLYIFGTVTSCEHRELFRHIFSSEPIKDPTIHHRATILPLLEDIWRLRHETLNNVSWEDSLRLSKEKILLL
;
A
#
# COMPACT_ATOMS: atom_id res chain seq x y z
N MET A 1 -22.99 11.88 -9.55
CA MET A 1 -23.68 10.85 -10.38
C MET A 1 -22.64 9.82 -10.83
N LEU A 2 -22.26 8.89 -9.96
CA LEU A 2 -21.25 7.85 -10.22
C LEU A 2 -21.97 6.57 -10.65
N ARG A 3 -22.08 6.33 -11.96
CA ARG A 3 -22.38 5.00 -12.51
C ARG A 3 -21.06 4.25 -12.63
N ILE A 4 -20.77 3.41 -11.64
CA ILE A 4 -19.78 2.34 -11.76
C ILE A 4 -20.55 1.14 -12.31
N TRP A 5 -19.96 0.38 -13.24
CA TRP A 5 -20.48 -0.78 -14.01
C TRP A 5 -20.96 -0.46 -15.45
N PRO A 6 -20.39 -1.13 -16.50
CA PRO A 6 -20.86 -1.01 -17.88
C PRO A 6 -21.98 -2.03 -18.20
N GLU A 7 -23.08 -1.55 -18.78
CA GLU A 7 -24.12 -2.38 -19.41
C GLU A 7 -23.68 -2.83 -20.81
N ALA A 8 -23.62 -4.14 -21.05
CA ALA A 8 -23.37 -4.70 -22.38
C ALA A 8 -24.68 -4.94 -23.15
N ARG A 9 -24.82 -4.34 -24.33
CA ARG A 9 -25.86 -4.66 -25.33
C ARG A 9 -25.54 -6.00 -26.00
N VAL A 10 -26.56 -6.83 -26.21
CA VAL A 10 -26.48 -8.04 -27.03
C VAL A 10 -27.44 -7.91 -28.21
N ASP A 11 -26.88 -7.83 -29.41
CA ASP A 11 -27.61 -7.99 -30.68
C ASP A 11 -27.90 -9.46 -30.94
N GLY A 12 -29.17 -9.80 -31.17
CA GLY A 12 -29.63 -11.15 -31.45
C GLY A 12 -29.55 -11.49 -32.94
N GLN A 13 -28.87 -12.58 -33.28
CA GLN A 13 -29.10 -13.32 -34.52
C GLN A 13 -29.42 -14.79 -34.26
N ARG A 14 -30.43 -15.25 -35.00
CA ARG A 14 -31.20 -16.49 -34.84
C ARG A 14 -30.81 -17.44 -35.98
N ILE A 15 -30.43 -18.69 -35.68
CA ILE A 15 -30.45 -19.79 -36.67
C ILE A 15 -30.99 -21.07 -36.01
N GLN A 16 -31.96 -21.68 -36.69
CA GLN A 16 -32.65 -22.95 -36.39
C GLN A 16 -31.84 -24.18 -36.83
N GLY A 17 -32.04 -25.30 -36.13
CA GLY A 17 -31.68 -26.65 -36.61
C GLY A 17 -32.26 -27.77 -35.73
N LYS A 18 -33.06 -28.65 -36.33
CA LYS A 18 -33.82 -29.78 -35.75
C LYS A 18 -32.96 -31.03 -35.48
N GLY A 19 -33.40 -31.91 -34.57
CA GLY A 19 -33.05 -33.35 -34.58
C GLY A 19 -33.36 -34.11 -33.28
N ASP A 20 -34.38 -34.95 -33.29
CA ASP A 20 -34.86 -35.82 -32.19
C ASP A 20 -33.93 -37.01 -31.86
N GLY A 21 -33.90 -37.43 -30.59
CA GLY A 21 -33.32 -38.70 -30.15
C GLY A 21 -33.33 -38.90 -28.62
N LYS A 22 -34.36 -39.58 -28.10
CA LYS A 22 -34.56 -39.91 -26.68
C LYS A 22 -33.54 -40.94 -26.17
N GLN A 23 -32.80 -40.61 -25.11
CA GLN A 23 -32.25 -41.57 -24.15
C GLN A 23 -32.38 -41.02 -22.72
N HIS A 24 -32.99 -41.81 -21.84
CA HIS A 24 -33.14 -41.53 -20.42
C HIS A 24 -31.77 -41.45 -19.73
N LYS A 25 -31.38 -40.23 -19.34
CA LYS A 25 -30.43 -39.97 -18.25
C LYS A 25 -30.96 -38.81 -17.41
N THR A 26 -30.89 -38.99 -16.10
CA THR A 26 -31.34 -38.07 -15.06
C THR A 26 -30.64 -36.72 -15.23
N ASN A 27 -31.38 -35.73 -15.72
CA ASN A 27 -30.89 -34.41 -16.08
C ASN A 27 -31.09 -33.46 -14.89
N ARG A 28 -30.03 -33.13 -14.16
CA ARG A 28 -29.94 -31.87 -13.40
C ARG A 28 -29.21 -30.87 -14.30
N GLN A 29 -29.95 -30.27 -15.23
CA GLN A 29 -29.49 -29.12 -16.00
C GLN A 29 -29.73 -27.87 -15.14
N ALA A 30 -28.65 -27.23 -14.68
CA ALA A 30 -28.71 -25.89 -14.13
C ALA A 30 -28.95 -24.92 -15.29
N HIS A 31 -30.14 -24.33 -15.34
CA HIS A 31 -30.39 -23.14 -16.13
C HIS A 31 -29.63 -21.98 -15.45
N PHE A 32 -28.56 -21.50 -16.09
CA PHE A 32 -27.93 -20.23 -15.75
C PHE A 32 -28.76 -19.10 -16.37
N THR A 33 -29.66 -18.53 -15.59
CA THR A 33 -30.23 -17.20 -15.84
C THR A 33 -29.52 -16.21 -14.92
N SER A 34 -28.99 -15.16 -15.54
CA SER A 34 -28.36 -14.01 -14.90
C SER A 34 -29.38 -13.24 -14.07
N GLU A 35 -29.56 -13.63 -12.80
CA GLU A 35 -30.14 -12.79 -11.75
C GLU A 35 -29.22 -12.83 -10.53
N GLY A 36 -29.04 -11.66 -9.91
CA GLY A 36 -28.02 -11.38 -8.91
C GLY A 36 -27.99 -12.37 -7.75
N ILE A 37 -26.77 -12.69 -7.31
CA ILE A 37 -26.51 -13.48 -6.12
C ILE A 37 -26.88 -12.63 -4.90
N LEU A 38 -28.15 -12.72 -4.50
CA LEU A 38 -28.58 -12.41 -3.14
C LEU A 38 -28.55 -13.74 -2.37
N MET A 39 -27.45 -14.03 -1.68
CA MET A 39 -27.37 -15.22 -0.81
C MET A 39 -27.79 -14.84 0.61
N THR A 40 -29.05 -15.13 0.92
CA THR A 40 -29.61 -15.07 2.27
C THR A 40 -29.00 -16.19 3.12
N PHE A 41 -28.19 -15.84 4.13
CA PHE A 41 -27.71 -16.80 5.12
C PHE A 41 -28.84 -17.18 6.08
N TYR A 42 -29.41 -18.38 5.93
CA TYR A 42 -30.24 -18.99 6.96
C TYR A 42 -29.34 -19.64 8.01
N PHE A 43 -29.12 -18.96 9.13
CA PHE A 43 -28.67 -19.62 10.36
C PHE A 43 -29.90 -20.27 11.02
N THR A 44 -29.92 -21.58 11.11
CA THR A 44 -30.92 -22.33 11.87
C THR A 44 -30.61 -22.24 13.37
N ASP A 45 -31.23 -21.27 14.03
CA ASP A 45 -31.22 -21.17 15.48
C ASP A 45 -32.28 -22.11 16.08
N LYS A 46 -31.86 -23.12 16.84
CA LYS A 46 -32.76 -23.95 17.65
C LYS A 46 -32.90 -23.33 19.03
N SER A 47 -33.81 -22.37 19.14
CA SER A 47 -34.29 -21.86 20.43
C SER A 47 -35.65 -22.47 20.77
N GLN A 48 -35.69 -23.29 21.83
CA GLN A 48 -36.94 -23.69 22.48
C GLN A 48 -37.52 -22.50 23.27
N ALA A 49 -38.80 -22.26 23.08
CA ALA A 49 -39.56 -21.15 23.62
C ALA A 49 -39.91 -21.32 25.11
N HIS A 50 -39.83 -20.22 25.88
CA HIS A 50 -40.72 -19.95 27.02
C HIS A 50 -40.98 -18.44 27.16
N THR A 51 -42.21 -18.12 27.58
CA THR A 51 -42.98 -16.86 27.48
C THR A 51 -42.63 -15.77 28.53
N PRO A 52 -43.14 -14.53 28.37
CA PRO A 52 -42.55 -13.31 28.94
C PRO A 52 -43.18 -12.83 30.26
N GLY A 53 -42.37 -12.10 31.05
CA GLY A 53 -42.81 -11.29 32.19
C GLY A 53 -42.02 -9.98 32.25
N SER A 54 -42.72 -8.88 32.50
CA SER A 54 -42.33 -7.48 32.35
C SER A 54 -41.32 -6.97 33.38
N SER A 55 -40.47 -6.01 32.99
CA SER A 55 -40.42 -4.65 33.55
C SER A 55 -39.19 -3.87 33.06
N THR A 56 -39.44 -2.62 32.73
CA THR A 56 -38.54 -1.56 32.31
C THR A 56 -37.60 -1.10 33.42
N GLN A 57 -36.31 -0.94 33.13
CA GLN A 57 -35.52 0.19 33.60
C GLN A 57 -34.23 0.34 32.77
N GLY A 58 -34.00 1.57 32.32
CA GLY A 58 -32.85 1.96 31.53
C GLY A 58 -31.56 1.85 32.34
N SER A 59 -30.63 1.07 31.82
CA SER A 59 -29.23 1.16 32.16
C SER A 59 -28.49 1.25 30.83
N SER A 60 -27.72 2.32 30.62
CA SER A 60 -26.75 2.43 29.54
C SER A 60 -25.81 1.22 29.59
N ARG A 61 -26.15 0.16 28.87
CA ARG A 61 -25.33 -1.04 28.74
C ARG A 61 -24.19 -0.71 27.79
N SER A 62 -23.01 -0.42 28.35
CA SER A 62 -21.78 -0.68 27.63
C SER A 62 -21.78 -2.16 27.25
N LEU A 63 -21.88 -2.48 25.95
CA LEU A 63 -21.80 -3.85 25.48
C LEU A 63 -20.42 -4.40 25.88
N PRO A 64 -20.33 -5.50 26.65
CA PRO A 64 -19.05 -6.09 26.98
C PRO A 64 -18.43 -6.65 25.70
N ILE A 65 -17.27 -6.12 25.32
CA ILE A 65 -16.46 -6.67 24.22
C ILE A 65 -16.10 -8.11 24.61
N ALA A 66 -16.36 -9.07 23.72
CA ALA A 66 -16.03 -10.47 23.99
C ALA A 66 -14.51 -10.63 24.19
N THR A 67 -14.08 -11.40 25.18
CA THR A 67 -12.64 -11.59 25.52
C THR A 67 -11.77 -12.01 24.32
N SER A 68 -12.35 -12.75 23.37
CA SER A 68 -11.70 -13.12 22.11
C SER A 68 -11.45 -11.93 21.18
N GLU A 69 -12.40 -11.00 21.07
CA GLU A 69 -12.27 -9.78 20.26
C GLU A 69 -11.25 -8.82 20.89
N THR A 70 -11.27 -8.64 22.21
CA THR A 70 -10.25 -7.84 22.90
C THR A 70 -8.84 -8.39 22.66
N THR A 71 -8.68 -9.71 22.66
CA THR A 71 -7.40 -10.38 22.39
C THR A 71 -6.91 -10.15 20.95
N LEU A 72 -7.83 -10.10 19.99
CA LEU A 72 -7.52 -9.78 18.59
C LEU A 72 -7.22 -8.29 18.40
N LEU A 73 -7.97 -7.41 19.07
CA LEU A 73 -7.76 -5.97 19.04
C LEU A 73 -6.39 -5.58 19.61
N MET A 74 -6.02 -6.14 20.76
CA MET A 74 -4.68 -5.91 21.34
C MET A 74 -3.59 -6.44 20.40
N HIS A 75 -3.79 -7.62 19.80
CA HIS A 75 -2.86 -8.15 18.81
C HIS A 75 -2.72 -7.23 17.58
N PHE A 76 -3.79 -6.56 17.17
CA PHE A 76 -3.72 -5.57 16.09
C PHE A 76 -2.79 -4.42 16.45
N LEU A 77 -3.01 -3.80 17.61
CA LEU A 77 -2.28 -2.60 18.05
C LEU A 77 -0.81 -2.87 18.37
N ASP A 78 -0.53 -4.03 18.96
CA ASP A 78 0.80 -4.39 19.47
C ASP A 78 1.68 -5.06 18.41
N VAL A 79 1.07 -5.75 17.42
CA VAL A 79 1.81 -6.58 16.45
C VAL A 79 1.50 -6.20 15.00
N VAL A 80 0.24 -6.27 14.57
CA VAL A 80 -0.13 -6.11 13.15
C VAL A 80 0.16 -4.71 12.65
N PHE A 81 -0.27 -3.67 13.38
CA PHE A 81 -0.07 -2.29 12.98
C PHE A 81 1.43 -1.90 12.95
N PRO A 82 2.26 -2.25 13.95
CA PRO A 82 3.72 -2.11 13.83
C PRO A 82 4.34 -2.83 12.63
N LEU A 83 3.82 -3.99 12.23
CA LEU A 83 4.33 -4.68 11.03
C LEU A 83 3.99 -3.94 9.73
N GLN A 84 2.83 -3.26 9.67
CA GLN A 84 2.45 -2.40 8.55
C GLN A 84 3.28 -1.11 8.51
N TYR A 85 3.58 -0.53 9.68
CA TYR A 85 4.25 0.77 9.83
C TYR A 85 5.42 0.69 10.82
N PRO A 86 6.50 -0.03 10.48
CA PRO A 86 7.60 -0.34 11.40
C PRO A 86 8.33 0.90 11.94
N LEU A 87 8.25 2.01 11.22
CA LEU A 87 8.95 3.25 11.54
C LEU A 87 8.03 4.31 12.14
N TYR A 88 6.73 4.03 12.24
CA TYR A 88 5.78 4.92 12.86
C TYR A 88 5.81 4.83 14.39
N LYS A 89 6.49 5.81 14.98
CA LYS A 89 6.69 5.98 16.43
C LYS A 89 6.24 7.39 16.86
N PRO A 90 4.93 7.64 16.97
CA PRO A 90 4.42 8.95 17.36
C PRO A 90 4.89 9.29 18.79
N PRO A 91 5.26 10.55 19.06
CA PRO A 91 5.74 10.94 20.38
C PRO A 91 4.62 10.83 21.41
N ILE A 92 4.99 10.47 22.65
CA ILE A 92 4.04 10.30 23.76
C ILE A 92 3.32 11.62 24.05
N THR A 93 4.02 12.74 23.87
CA THR A 93 3.48 14.09 24.04
C THR A 93 2.34 14.42 23.06
N GLN A 94 2.22 13.72 21.93
CA GLN A 94 1.13 13.86 20.96
C GLN A 94 0.05 12.77 21.13
N GLY A 95 -0.01 12.09 22.28
CA GLY A 95 -1.00 11.05 22.56
C GLY A 95 -0.69 9.67 21.93
N GLY A 96 0.50 9.51 21.33
CA GLY A 96 0.97 8.24 20.78
C GLY A 96 0.01 7.66 19.72
N ARG A 97 -0.42 6.40 19.91
CA ARG A 97 -1.38 5.71 19.03
C ARG A 97 -2.83 5.80 19.54
N GLY A 98 -3.13 6.71 20.47
CA GLY A 98 -4.49 6.87 21.01
C GLY A 98 -5.53 7.18 19.94
N TRP A 99 -5.15 7.94 18.92
CA TRP A 99 -5.99 8.24 17.74
C TRP A 99 -6.44 6.96 17.01
N LEU A 100 -5.56 5.96 16.90
CA LEU A 100 -5.84 4.71 16.20
C LEU A 100 -6.89 3.88 16.94
N LEU A 101 -6.76 3.75 18.27
CA LEU A 101 -7.75 3.04 19.08
C LEU A 101 -9.10 3.76 19.03
N SER A 102 -9.11 5.09 19.14
CA SER A 102 -10.33 5.89 19.00
C SER A 102 -11.02 5.64 17.66
N LEU A 103 -10.25 5.65 16.56
CA LEU A 103 -10.75 5.41 15.21
C LEU A 103 -11.31 3.99 15.01
N LEU A 104 -10.62 2.98 15.56
CA LEU A 104 -11.08 1.59 15.54
C LEU A 104 -12.42 1.43 16.26
N LEU A 105 -12.57 2.02 17.45
CA LEU A 105 -13.79 1.88 18.24
C LEU A 105 -14.96 2.71 17.69
N SER A 106 -14.68 3.82 17.00
CA SER A 106 -15.72 4.65 16.37
C SER A 106 -16.18 4.11 15.01
N THR A 107 -15.35 3.31 14.34
CA THR A 107 -15.60 2.85 12.97
C THR A 107 -15.76 1.34 12.91
N LYS A 108 -17.01 0.87 12.98
CA LYS A 108 -17.36 -0.56 12.98
C LYS A 108 -16.75 -1.40 11.83
N PRO A 109 -16.76 -0.96 10.54
CA PRO A 109 -16.12 -1.76 9.49
C PRO A 109 -14.60 -1.85 9.69
N LEU A 110 -13.93 -0.76 10.08
CA LEU A 110 -12.50 -0.75 10.38
C LEU A 110 -12.16 -1.65 11.58
N TYR A 111 -12.98 -1.65 12.63
CA TYR A 111 -12.83 -2.55 13.77
C TYR A 111 -12.77 -4.01 13.33
N HIS A 112 -13.76 -4.45 12.52
CA HIS A 112 -13.80 -5.82 12.03
C HIS A 112 -12.70 -6.15 11.02
N ALA A 113 -12.25 -5.18 10.21
CA ALA A 113 -11.07 -5.34 9.36
C ALA A 113 -9.81 -5.65 10.20
N ALA A 114 -9.59 -4.88 11.28
CA ALA A 114 -8.46 -5.06 12.19
C ALA A 114 -8.51 -6.41 12.94
N LEU A 115 -9.68 -6.84 13.40
CA LEU A 115 -9.86 -8.16 14.01
C LEU A 115 -9.60 -9.28 13.00
N GLY A 116 -10.11 -9.15 11.78
CA GLY A 116 -9.90 -10.12 10.70
C GLY A 116 -8.41 -10.26 10.36
N LEU A 117 -7.69 -9.15 10.19
CA LEU A 117 -6.26 -9.16 9.90
C LEU A 117 -5.45 -9.76 11.05
N SER A 118 -5.86 -9.52 12.30
CA SER A 118 -5.24 -10.11 13.49
C SER A 118 -5.47 -11.60 13.60
N ALA A 119 -6.69 -12.06 13.29
CA ALA A 119 -7.02 -13.48 13.25
C ALA A 119 -6.21 -14.19 12.15
N TYR A 120 -6.09 -13.58 10.97
CA TYR A 120 -5.24 -14.07 9.88
C TYR A 120 -3.78 -14.20 10.32
N HIS A 121 -3.17 -13.11 10.82
CA HIS A 121 -1.78 -13.11 11.23
C HIS A 121 -1.51 -14.16 12.31
N LYS A 122 -2.35 -14.24 13.35
CA LYS A 122 -2.24 -15.27 14.39
C LYS A 122 -2.37 -16.68 13.81
N GLY A 123 -3.34 -16.90 12.92
CA GLY A 123 -3.54 -18.18 12.25
C GLY A 123 -2.33 -18.63 11.43
N THR A 124 -1.71 -17.70 10.69
CA THR A 124 -0.51 -17.98 9.89
C THR A 124 0.69 -18.34 10.76
N ILE A 125 0.99 -17.56 11.79
CA ILE A 125 2.09 -17.86 12.73
C ILE A 125 1.88 -19.21 13.44
N LEU A 126 0.65 -19.50 13.86
CA LEU A 126 0.30 -20.79 14.46
C LEU A 126 0.47 -21.93 13.46
N LEU A 127 0.09 -21.76 12.19
CA LEU A 127 0.26 -22.76 11.14
C LEU A 127 1.74 -23.05 10.86
N GLU A 128 2.60 -22.05 10.90
CA GLU A 128 4.03 -22.26 10.73
C GLU A 128 4.67 -22.95 11.92
N THR A 129 4.26 -22.56 13.13
CA THR A 129 4.68 -23.24 14.36
C THR A 129 4.15 -24.68 14.41
N SER A 130 2.93 -24.93 13.91
CA SER A 130 2.29 -26.26 13.87
C SER A 130 2.67 -27.11 12.65
N ARG A 131 3.28 -26.54 11.61
CA ARG A 131 4.00 -27.36 10.61
C ARG A 131 5.17 -28.13 11.25
N ALA A 132 5.65 -27.71 12.43
CA ALA A 132 6.52 -28.50 13.30
C ALA A 132 5.74 -29.43 14.27
N GLN A 133 4.43 -29.26 14.45
CA GLN A 133 3.61 -30.08 15.36
C GLN A 133 2.12 -30.10 14.92
N CYS A 134 1.71 -31.20 14.29
CA CYS A 134 0.41 -31.40 13.63
C CYS A 134 -0.81 -30.94 14.46
N GLY A 135 -1.46 -29.85 14.05
CA GLY A 135 -2.71 -29.36 14.65
C GLY A 135 -3.49 -28.47 13.66
N LYS A 136 -4.81 -28.69 13.56
CA LYS A 136 -5.73 -27.93 12.69
C LYS A 136 -5.95 -26.52 13.24
N THR A 137 -5.87 -25.49 12.39
CA THR A 137 -6.11 -24.09 12.75
C THR A 137 -7.57 -23.67 12.58
N ASN A 138 -8.01 -22.70 13.39
CA ASN A 138 -9.38 -22.18 13.45
C ASN A 138 -9.63 -21.11 12.36
N ILE A 139 -9.64 -21.52 11.09
CA ILE A 139 -9.86 -20.64 9.91
C ILE A 139 -11.21 -19.87 10.00
N SER A 140 -12.17 -20.41 10.76
CA SER A 140 -13.53 -19.89 10.91
C SER A 140 -13.64 -18.48 11.52
N ASP A 141 -12.70 -18.05 12.37
CA ASP A 141 -12.82 -16.74 13.07
C ASP A 141 -12.42 -15.57 12.16
N GLN A 142 -11.42 -15.76 11.30
CA GLN A 142 -11.00 -14.77 10.30
C GLN A 142 -12.12 -14.50 9.30
N GLU A 143 -12.66 -15.56 8.69
CA GLU A 143 -13.70 -15.47 7.66
C GLU A 143 -14.94 -14.73 8.19
N LYS A 144 -15.32 -15.00 9.44
CA LYS A 144 -16.42 -14.32 10.12
C LYS A 144 -16.17 -12.81 10.22
N HIS A 145 -15.02 -12.38 10.71
CA HIS A 145 -14.73 -10.95 10.88
C HIS A 145 -14.64 -10.21 9.54
N PHE A 146 -14.07 -10.82 8.50
CA PHE A 146 -14.05 -10.19 7.17
C PHE A 146 -15.43 -10.12 6.51
N ALA A 147 -16.27 -11.15 6.65
CA ALA A 147 -17.65 -11.09 6.17
C ALA A 147 -18.43 -9.94 6.82
N ILE A 148 -18.30 -9.77 8.15
CA ILE A 148 -18.91 -8.65 8.87
C ILE A 148 -18.32 -7.32 8.39
N CYS A 149 -17.00 -7.20 8.26
CA CYS A 149 -16.33 -6.01 7.74
C CYS A 149 -16.94 -5.56 6.41
N LEU A 150 -17.08 -6.47 5.44
CA LEU A 150 -17.58 -6.13 4.11
C LEU A 150 -19.05 -5.71 4.11
N ILE A 151 -19.90 -6.39 4.90
CA ILE A 151 -21.32 -6.05 5.05
C ILE A 151 -21.45 -4.64 5.65
N GLU A 152 -20.75 -4.38 6.75
CA GLU A 152 -20.78 -3.10 7.45
C GLU A 152 -20.15 -1.97 6.59
N PHE A 153 -19.11 -2.27 5.83
CA PHE A 153 -18.46 -1.33 4.92
C PHE A 153 -19.40 -0.93 3.77
N GLN A 154 -20.10 -1.90 3.17
CA GLN A 154 -21.11 -1.63 2.13
C GLN A 154 -22.26 -0.77 2.68
N GLN A 155 -22.70 -1.01 3.91
CA GLN A 155 -23.72 -0.20 4.55
C GLN A 155 -23.22 1.23 4.79
N ALA A 156 -22.02 1.39 5.36
CA ALA A 156 -21.42 2.70 5.61
C ALA A 156 -21.27 3.54 4.33
N ILE A 157 -20.88 2.92 3.21
CA ILE A 157 -20.80 3.59 1.91
C ILE A 157 -22.18 4.03 1.40
N LYS A 158 -23.20 3.19 1.53
CA LYS A 158 -24.58 3.54 1.11
C LYS A 158 -25.09 4.74 1.90
N ASP A 159 -24.86 4.75 3.20
CA ASP A 159 -25.25 5.85 4.06
C ASP A 159 -24.54 7.13 3.60
N VAL A 160 -23.21 7.10 3.41
CA VAL A 160 -22.43 8.24 2.87
C VAL A 160 -22.96 8.73 1.52
N ASN A 161 -23.26 7.83 0.58
CA ASN A 161 -23.79 8.22 -0.74
C ASN A 161 -25.19 8.85 -0.66
N HIS A 162 -26.01 8.44 0.31
CA HIS A 162 -27.30 9.06 0.59
C HIS A 162 -27.14 10.49 1.11
N TRP A 163 -26.17 10.73 2.00
CA TRP A 163 -25.88 12.06 2.55
C TRP A 163 -25.23 13.00 1.53
N VAL A 164 -24.31 12.51 0.69
CA VAL A 164 -23.66 13.28 -0.39
C VAL A 164 -24.66 13.75 -1.46
N SER A 165 -25.78 13.03 -1.60
CA SER A 165 -26.90 13.43 -2.45
C SER A 165 -27.71 14.61 -1.89
N GLU A 166 -27.69 14.83 -0.57
CA GLU A 166 -28.49 15.86 0.11
C GLU A 166 -27.66 17.02 0.69
N ILE A 167 -26.36 16.84 1.00
CA ILE A 167 -25.48 17.86 1.60
C ILE A 167 -24.04 17.69 1.06
N ALA A 168 -23.44 18.77 0.55
CA ALA A 168 -22.07 18.83 0.01
C ALA A 168 -20.97 18.86 1.09
N VAL A 169 -21.09 18.07 2.16
CA VAL A 169 -20.12 18.03 3.28
C VAL A 169 -19.59 16.60 3.42
N CYS A 170 -18.26 16.46 3.53
CA CYS A 170 -17.63 15.18 3.83
C CYS A 170 -18.20 14.63 5.16
N PRO A 171 -18.82 13.44 5.17
CA PRO A 171 -19.41 12.91 6.39
C PRO A 171 -18.33 12.61 7.43
N VAL A 172 -18.70 12.77 8.71
CA VAL A 172 -17.87 12.58 9.91
C VAL A 172 -17.15 11.20 9.94
N ASN A 173 -17.64 10.21 9.20
CA ASN A 173 -17.05 8.86 9.11
C ASN A 173 -16.14 8.64 7.88
N SER A 174 -15.82 9.66 7.09
CA SER A 174 -15.00 9.52 5.86
C SER A 174 -13.59 9.01 6.16
N LEU A 175 -12.94 9.50 7.22
CA LEU A 175 -11.62 9.06 7.66
C LEU A 175 -11.63 7.59 8.10
N GLY A 176 -12.68 7.16 8.81
CA GLY A 176 -12.87 5.76 9.20
C GLY A 176 -13.03 4.83 8.00
N ILE A 177 -13.81 5.23 7.00
CA ILE A 177 -13.97 4.48 5.73
C ILE A 177 -12.64 4.41 4.99
N MET A 178 -11.89 5.51 4.92
CA MET A 178 -10.57 5.54 4.28
C MET A 178 -9.56 4.62 4.99
N ALA A 179 -9.52 4.65 6.32
CA ALA A 179 -8.71 3.72 7.09
C ALA A 179 -9.12 2.26 6.81
N CYS A 180 -10.42 1.99 6.67
CA CYS A 180 -10.90 0.65 6.31
C CYS A 180 -10.41 0.23 4.92
N VAL A 181 -10.45 1.12 3.92
CA VAL A 181 -9.91 0.85 2.57
C VAL A 181 -8.42 0.54 2.64
N VAL A 182 -7.64 1.31 3.41
CA VAL A 182 -6.21 1.03 3.62
C VAL A 182 -6.00 -0.36 4.24
N GLN A 183 -6.79 -0.73 5.25
CA GLN A 183 -6.69 -2.07 5.85
C GLN A 183 -7.06 -3.20 4.89
N LEU A 184 -8.02 -2.98 3.96
CA LEU A 184 -8.32 -3.94 2.90
C LEU A 184 -7.14 -4.11 1.92
N ILE A 185 -6.44 -3.03 1.56
CA ILE A 185 -5.21 -3.10 0.73
C ILE A 185 -4.17 -3.99 1.43
N PHE A 186 -3.88 -3.74 2.71
CA PHE A 186 -2.92 -4.56 3.46
C PHE A 186 -3.37 -6.00 3.58
N PHE A 187 -4.66 -6.25 3.82
CA PHE A 187 -5.19 -7.60 3.88
C PHE A 187 -4.95 -8.37 2.58
N GLU A 188 -5.21 -7.77 1.42
CA GLU A 188 -5.02 -8.44 0.13
C GLU A 188 -3.55 -8.69 -0.19
N VAL A 189 -2.67 -7.76 0.19
CA VAL A 189 -1.20 -7.90 0.06
C VAL A 189 -0.66 -9.02 0.96
N TRP A 190 -1.23 -9.16 2.16
CA TRP A 190 -0.87 -10.21 3.11
C TRP A 190 -1.46 -11.57 2.71
N HIS A 191 -2.71 -11.61 2.24
CA HIS A 191 -3.53 -12.81 2.10
C HIS A 191 -3.41 -13.52 0.74
N LEU A 192 -2.36 -13.34 -0.07
CA LEU A 192 -2.23 -14.12 -1.31
C LEU A 192 -1.82 -15.59 -1.00
N ILE A 193 -2.75 -16.41 -0.49
CA ILE A 193 -2.63 -17.87 -0.42
C ILE A 193 -3.34 -18.47 -1.64
N PRO A 194 -2.62 -19.01 -2.65
CA PRO A 194 -3.24 -19.66 -3.81
C PRO A 194 -3.79 -21.07 -3.52
N ARG A 195 -4.03 -21.45 -2.26
CA ARG A 195 -4.13 -22.86 -1.84
C ARG A 195 -5.30 -23.20 -0.91
N LEU A 196 -6.41 -22.48 -1.00
CA LEU A 196 -7.68 -22.97 -0.44
C LEU A 196 -8.79 -22.72 -1.46
N ASP A 197 -9.25 -23.80 -2.08
CA ASP A 197 -10.25 -23.86 -3.17
C ASP A 197 -11.61 -23.23 -2.81
N VAL A 198 -11.83 -22.89 -1.53
CA VAL A 198 -13.02 -22.22 -1.01
C VAL A 198 -12.91 -20.69 -1.10
N PHE A 199 -11.70 -20.13 -1.00
CA PHE A 199 -11.49 -18.67 -0.96
C PHE A 199 -11.58 -18.02 -2.35
N GLY A 200 -11.06 -18.68 -3.39
CA GLY A 200 -11.15 -18.20 -4.78
C GLY A 200 -12.57 -18.15 -5.35
N VAL A 201 -13.54 -18.78 -4.67
CA VAL A 201 -14.97 -18.76 -5.04
C VAL A 201 -15.73 -17.67 -4.28
N LEU A 202 -15.42 -17.43 -3.00
CA LEU A 202 -16.09 -16.41 -2.18
C LEU A 202 -15.57 -14.99 -2.50
N PHE A 203 -14.26 -14.90 -2.72
CA PHE A 203 -13.59 -13.74 -3.26
C PHE A 203 -13.08 -14.17 -4.61
N SER A 204 -13.77 -13.78 -5.68
CA SER A 204 -13.17 -13.79 -7.01
C SER A 204 -12.03 -12.77 -6.98
N VAL A 205 -10.91 -13.13 -6.33
CA VAL A 205 -9.69 -12.32 -6.26
C VAL A 205 -9.11 -12.39 -7.66
N GLN A 206 -9.63 -11.50 -8.52
CA GLN A 206 -8.93 -11.15 -9.73
C GLN A 206 -7.55 -10.64 -9.30
N ASN A 207 -6.52 -11.10 -10.00
CA ASN A 207 -5.17 -10.57 -9.85
C ASN A 207 -5.23 -9.04 -9.84
N GLY A 208 -4.80 -8.41 -8.75
CA GLY A 208 -4.81 -6.94 -8.62
C GLY A 208 -6.00 -6.32 -7.87
N ALA A 209 -6.72 -7.06 -7.01
CA ALA A 209 -7.78 -6.50 -6.15
C ALA A 209 -7.32 -5.26 -5.35
N TRP A 210 -6.07 -5.26 -4.87
CA TRP A 210 -5.51 -4.13 -4.10
C TRP A 210 -5.43 -2.85 -4.92
N GLN A 211 -5.31 -2.96 -6.24
CA GLN A 211 -5.29 -1.81 -7.15
C GLN A 211 -6.66 -1.13 -7.21
N ILE A 212 -7.75 -1.89 -7.04
CA ILE A 212 -9.11 -1.34 -7.00
C ILE A 212 -9.27 -0.50 -5.73
N HIS A 213 -8.83 -1.02 -4.58
CA HIS A 213 -8.88 -0.31 -3.31
C HIS A 213 -7.95 0.91 -3.30
N LEU A 214 -6.72 0.78 -3.81
CA LEU A 214 -5.80 1.91 -3.94
C LEU A 214 -6.35 2.98 -4.90
N ARG A 215 -6.97 2.58 -6.01
CA ARG A 215 -7.66 3.51 -6.91
C ARG A 215 -8.78 4.25 -6.20
N ALA A 216 -9.64 3.56 -5.45
CA ALA A 216 -10.69 4.20 -4.69
C ALA A 216 -10.13 5.20 -3.67
N ALA A 217 -9.08 4.83 -2.95
CA ALA A 217 -8.43 5.69 -1.97
C ALA A 217 -7.82 6.96 -2.61
N THR A 218 -7.09 6.78 -3.72
CA THR A 218 -6.48 7.90 -4.45
C THR A 218 -7.52 8.81 -5.10
N ASP A 219 -8.63 8.28 -5.63
CA ASP A 219 -9.71 9.10 -6.20
C ASP A 219 -10.39 9.96 -5.11
N ILE A 220 -10.60 9.42 -3.91
CA ILE A 220 -11.16 10.17 -2.76
C ILE A 220 -10.21 11.29 -2.33
N PHE A 221 -8.92 11.00 -2.18
CA PHE A 221 -7.93 12.02 -1.81
C PHE A 221 -7.78 13.08 -2.90
N SER A 222 -7.69 12.67 -4.17
CA SER A 222 -7.58 13.59 -5.31
C SER A 222 -8.70 14.64 -5.35
N GLN A 223 -9.95 14.21 -5.11
CA GLN A 223 -11.12 15.10 -5.20
C GLN A 223 -11.36 15.93 -3.93
N GLY A 224 -10.96 15.42 -2.75
CA GLY A 224 -11.34 15.98 -1.47
C GLY A 224 -10.20 16.47 -0.57
N PHE A 225 -8.93 16.41 -1.01
CA PHE A 225 -7.78 16.69 -0.14
C PHE A 225 -7.84 18.09 0.51
N GLN A 226 -8.06 19.14 -0.28
CA GLN A 226 -8.06 20.52 0.23
C GLN A 226 -9.23 20.79 1.17
N ASP A 227 -10.43 20.36 0.78
CA ASP A 227 -11.63 20.50 1.61
C ASP A 227 -11.48 19.72 2.92
N GLN A 228 -10.96 18.49 2.87
CA GLN A 228 -10.73 17.69 4.07
C GLN A 228 -9.64 18.31 4.95
N ALA A 229 -8.53 18.78 4.38
CA ALA A 229 -7.47 19.47 5.13
C ALA A 229 -8.02 20.73 5.83
N ALA A 230 -8.82 21.54 5.14
CA ALA A 230 -9.49 22.70 5.73
C ALA A 230 -10.46 22.30 6.85
N ASN A 231 -11.25 21.24 6.64
CA ASN A 231 -12.20 20.74 7.64
C ASN A 231 -11.53 20.24 8.93
N VAL A 232 -10.31 19.68 8.84
CA VAL A 232 -9.53 19.27 10.02
C VAL A 232 -8.63 20.39 10.57
N GLY A 233 -8.75 21.61 10.06
CA GLY A 233 -8.01 22.78 10.55
C GLY A 233 -6.56 22.87 10.05
N LEU A 234 -6.19 22.10 9.03
CA LEU A 234 -4.87 22.11 8.39
C LEU A 234 -4.88 23.09 7.20
N HIS A 235 -4.90 24.39 7.49
CA HIS A 235 -4.86 25.42 6.45
C HIS A 235 -3.42 25.64 5.96
N VAL A 236 -3.08 25.16 4.77
CA VAL A 236 -1.83 25.52 4.09
C VAL A 236 -2.08 26.84 3.35
N SER A 237 -1.75 27.98 3.99
CA SER A 237 -1.80 29.27 3.29
C SER A 237 -0.66 29.35 2.27
N MET A 238 -0.98 29.37 0.97
CA MET A 238 0.01 29.57 -0.10
C MET A 238 0.58 30.99 -0.16
N ASP A 239 0.02 31.95 0.58
CA ASP A 239 0.45 33.36 0.57
C ASP A 239 1.63 33.68 1.51
N ALA A 240 2.17 32.69 2.23
CA ALA A 240 3.26 32.89 3.19
C ALA A 240 4.68 32.84 2.57
N LEU A 241 4.84 33.24 1.30
CA LEU A 241 6.15 33.50 0.67
C LEU A 241 6.69 34.91 0.98
N SER A 242 5.98 35.69 1.80
CA SER A 242 6.41 37.01 2.27
C SER A 242 6.70 36.97 3.78
N ASP A 243 7.99 36.96 4.11
CA ASP A 243 8.59 37.36 5.39
C ASP A 243 7.68 37.40 6.62
N THR A 244 7.75 36.37 7.47
CA THR A 244 8.07 36.48 8.91
C THR A 244 8.05 35.10 9.56
N SER A 245 8.94 34.92 10.55
CA SER A 245 9.11 33.82 11.52
C SER A 245 8.06 32.70 11.52
N PRO A 246 8.46 31.40 11.60
CA PRO A 246 7.51 30.31 11.75
C PRO A 246 6.83 30.45 13.12
N VAL A 247 5.65 31.07 13.14
CA VAL A 247 4.72 30.90 14.24
C VAL A 247 4.32 29.45 14.15
N ALA A 248 4.86 28.62 15.05
CA ALA A 248 4.34 27.30 15.29
C ALA A 248 2.85 27.48 15.62
N CYS A 249 1.99 27.26 14.63
CA CYS A 249 0.57 27.09 14.87
C CYS A 249 0.48 25.93 15.84
N GLU A 250 0.12 26.21 17.09
CA GLU A 250 -0.24 25.20 18.07
C GLU A 250 -1.19 24.23 17.37
N MET A 251 -0.73 22.99 17.19
CA MET A 251 -1.55 21.95 16.58
C MET A 251 -2.85 21.89 17.37
N THR A 252 -3.97 22.13 16.71
CA THR A 252 -5.26 21.72 17.23
C THR A 252 -5.14 20.21 17.46
N GLU A 253 -5.14 19.78 18.72
CA GLU A 253 -5.00 18.39 19.19
C GLU A 253 -6.23 17.54 18.81
N SER A 254 -6.79 17.74 17.61
CA SER A 254 -7.91 16.97 17.10
C SER A 254 -7.41 15.62 16.57
N GLY A 255 -7.94 14.53 17.11
CA GLY A 255 -7.64 13.17 16.62
C GLY A 255 -7.92 12.99 15.12
N ASP A 256 -8.83 13.77 14.55
CA ASP A 256 -9.17 13.73 13.13
C ASP A 256 -8.04 14.33 12.26
N ALA A 257 -7.35 15.37 12.72
CA ALA A 257 -6.22 15.96 12.00
C ALA A 257 -5.04 14.96 11.91
N ILE A 258 -4.72 14.31 13.03
CA ILE A 258 -3.67 13.27 13.08
C ILE A 258 -4.05 12.10 12.16
N THR A 259 -5.30 11.65 12.22
CA THR A 259 -5.83 10.58 11.38
C THR A 259 -5.72 10.94 9.89
N PHE A 260 -6.13 12.16 9.51
CA PHE A 260 -6.03 12.64 8.13
C PHE A 260 -4.58 12.69 7.65
N ILE A 261 -3.67 13.29 8.43
CA ILE A 261 -2.24 13.39 8.08
C ILE A 261 -1.64 12.00 7.84
N PHE A 262 -1.92 11.06 8.76
CA PHE A 262 -1.45 9.69 8.65
C PHE A 262 -2.00 9.00 7.40
N LEU A 263 -3.31 9.02 7.18
CA LEU A 263 -3.94 8.37 6.04
C LEU A 263 -3.51 8.99 4.70
N ALA A 264 -3.37 10.31 4.62
CA ALA A 264 -2.89 11.01 3.44
C ALA A 264 -1.47 10.57 3.08
N GLY A 265 -0.59 10.51 4.09
CA GLY A 265 0.78 10.02 3.91
C GLY A 265 0.83 8.56 3.48
N VAL A 266 0.02 7.69 4.10
CA VAL A 266 -0.06 6.27 3.69
C VAL A 266 -0.54 6.14 2.26
N VAL A 267 -1.65 6.79 1.87
CA VAL A 267 -2.16 6.67 0.49
C VAL A 267 -1.18 7.23 -0.53
N ALA A 268 -0.52 8.37 -0.25
CA ALA A 268 0.52 8.92 -1.12
C ALA A 268 1.72 7.97 -1.25
N TRP A 269 2.16 7.37 -0.13
CA TRP A 269 3.23 6.37 -0.15
C TRP A 269 2.85 5.16 -1.01
N LEU A 270 1.66 4.58 -0.78
CA LEU A 270 1.17 3.41 -1.52
C LEU A 270 0.99 3.69 -3.01
N ASP A 271 0.44 4.85 -3.37
CA ASP A 271 0.30 5.31 -4.76
C ASP A 271 1.66 5.31 -5.45
N ILE A 272 2.66 5.95 -4.85
CA ILE A 272 3.99 6.05 -5.47
C ILE A 272 4.71 4.70 -5.57
N VAL A 273 4.74 3.87 -4.51
CA VAL A 273 5.44 2.57 -4.60
C VAL A 273 4.75 1.60 -5.57
N SER A 274 3.43 1.73 -5.74
CA SER A 274 2.68 0.93 -6.71
C SER A 274 3.10 1.22 -8.16
N CYS A 275 3.51 2.45 -8.44
CA CYS A 275 3.86 2.92 -9.78
C CYS A 275 5.16 2.28 -10.31
N VAL A 276 6.09 1.93 -9.42
CA VAL A 276 7.38 1.32 -9.79
C VAL A 276 7.19 -0.05 -10.47
N SER A 277 6.26 -0.87 -9.97
CA SER A 277 5.97 -2.21 -10.50
C SER A 277 4.81 -2.26 -11.50
N THR A 278 3.98 -1.21 -11.55
CA THR A 278 2.87 -1.12 -12.51
C THR A 278 3.26 -0.39 -13.79
N GLY A 279 4.26 0.50 -13.75
CA GLY A 279 4.69 1.32 -14.88
C GLY A 279 3.76 2.50 -15.18
N GLN A 280 2.88 2.84 -14.23
CA GLN A 280 1.87 3.91 -14.36
C GLN A 280 2.33 5.16 -13.59
N SER A 281 1.85 6.34 -13.97
CA SER A 281 2.05 7.56 -13.17
C SER A 281 1.28 7.48 -11.84
N PRO A 282 1.82 8.05 -10.75
CA PRO A 282 1.06 8.24 -9.51
C PRO A 282 -0.20 9.05 -9.77
N ARG A 283 -1.34 8.62 -9.22
CA ARG A 283 -2.62 9.32 -9.37
C ARG A 283 -2.64 10.63 -8.60
N LEU A 284 -1.90 10.69 -7.49
CA LEU A 284 -1.79 11.86 -6.63
C LEU A 284 -0.62 12.78 -7.02
N LEU A 285 0.03 12.57 -8.18
CA LEU A 285 1.19 13.35 -8.60
C LEU A 285 0.97 14.87 -8.53
N HIS A 286 -0.21 15.34 -8.94
CA HIS A 286 -0.60 16.74 -8.92
C HIS A 286 -0.73 17.34 -7.50
N LEU A 287 -0.95 16.49 -6.48
CA LEU A 287 -1.00 16.89 -5.08
C LEU A 287 0.36 16.80 -4.39
N HIS A 288 1.37 16.12 -4.96
CA HIS A 288 2.66 15.95 -4.29
C HIS A 288 3.31 17.28 -3.90
N THR A 289 3.20 18.31 -4.75
CA THR A 289 3.78 19.63 -4.49
C THR A 289 3.11 20.40 -3.36
N SER A 290 1.85 20.10 -3.04
CA SER A 290 1.13 20.74 -1.93
C SER A 290 1.11 19.84 -0.69
N ALA A 291 0.70 18.58 -0.85
CA ALA A 291 0.52 17.60 0.21
C ALA A 291 1.84 17.10 0.81
N LEU A 292 2.92 17.02 0.03
CA LEU A 292 4.22 16.49 0.47
C LEU A 292 5.35 17.54 0.41
N SER A 293 5.00 18.84 0.38
CA SER A 293 5.99 19.92 0.44
C SER A 293 6.77 19.93 1.75
N SER A 294 7.88 20.67 1.80
CA SER A 294 8.67 20.85 3.03
C SER A 294 7.90 21.55 4.16
N VAL A 295 6.82 22.26 3.82
CA VAL A 295 5.95 22.98 4.78
C VAL A 295 4.65 22.23 5.06
N SER A 296 4.44 21.05 4.47
CA SER A 296 3.23 20.27 4.71
C SER A 296 3.29 19.52 6.04
N HIS A 297 2.12 19.21 6.59
CA HIS A 297 2.00 18.40 7.80
C HIS A 297 2.24 16.91 7.54
N VAL A 298 2.14 16.45 6.29
CA VAL A 298 2.33 15.04 5.93
C VAL A 298 3.82 14.79 5.73
N GLN A 299 4.44 14.14 6.72
CA GLN A 299 5.87 13.79 6.72
C GLN A 299 6.03 12.27 6.61
N LEU A 300 6.42 11.79 5.42
CA LEU A 300 6.57 10.36 5.12
C LEU A 300 7.70 9.71 5.93
N GLU A 301 8.68 10.49 6.38
CA GLU A 301 9.76 10.04 7.26
C GLU A 301 9.25 9.54 8.61
N ASN A 302 8.09 10.03 9.06
CA ASN A 302 7.46 9.59 10.28
C ASN A 302 6.58 8.35 10.06
N ILE A 303 6.19 8.04 8.83
CA ILE A 303 5.27 6.93 8.49
C ILE A 303 6.06 5.72 7.99
N MET A 304 6.83 5.90 6.92
CA MET A 304 7.57 4.86 6.22
C MET A 304 9.09 5.02 6.31
N GLY A 305 9.58 6.14 6.86
CA GLY A 305 11.01 6.37 7.14
C GLY A 305 11.81 7.10 6.06
N CYS A 306 11.19 7.49 4.95
CA CYS A 306 11.82 8.21 3.86
C CYS A 306 11.28 9.63 3.78
N ASN A 307 12.17 10.62 3.65
CA ASN A 307 11.77 12.01 3.49
C ASN A 307 10.94 12.20 2.20
N ASN A 308 9.94 13.07 2.30
CA ASN A 308 9.03 13.40 1.20
C ASN A 308 9.74 13.64 -0.13
N TRP A 309 10.81 14.46 -0.14
CA TRP A 309 11.47 14.87 -1.38
C TRP A 309 11.96 13.68 -2.21
N ALA A 310 12.51 12.64 -1.56
CA ALA A 310 13.06 11.47 -2.22
C ALA A 310 11.94 10.58 -2.77
N MET A 311 10.87 10.42 -1.98
CA MET A 311 9.68 9.68 -2.40
C MET A 311 9.00 10.35 -3.62
N ILE A 312 8.90 11.68 -3.62
CA ILE A 312 8.38 12.45 -4.76
C ILE A 312 9.17 12.16 -6.03
N GLN A 313 10.51 12.07 -5.96
CA GLN A 313 11.32 11.77 -7.14
C GLN A 313 11.04 10.36 -7.69
N ILE A 314 10.83 9.34 -6.85
CA ILE A 314 10.38 8.01 -7.32
C ILE A 314 9.09 8.12 -8.14
N GLY A 315 8.12 8.90 -7.63
CA GLY A 315 6.84 9.13 -8.33
C GLY A 315 7.01 9.88 -9.65
N ARG A 316 7.88 10.90 -9.69
CA ARG A 316 8.19 11.63 -10.92
C ARG A 316 8.90 10.75 -11.96
N VAL A 317 9.79 9.85 -11.54
CA VAL A 317 10.42 8.88 -12.45
C VAL A 317 9.39 7.91 -13.03
N ALA A 318 8.43 7.43 -12.23
CA ALA A 318 7.36 6.58 -12.74
C ALA A 318 6.44 7.31 -13.73
N ALA A 319 6.13 8.59 -13.48
CA ALA A 319 5.40 9.43 -14.44
C ALA A 319 6.19 9.66 -15.74
N LEU A 320 7.50 9.87 -15.65
CA LEU A 320 8.39 9.93 -16.82
C LEU A 320 8.38 8.63 -17.62
N HIS A 321 8.38 7.48 -16.95
CA HIS A 321 8.28 6.18 -17.61
C HIS A 321 7.00 6.07 -18.44
N GLU A 322 5.84 6.34 -17.83
CA GLU A 322 4.56 6.30 -18.54
C GLU A 322 4.54 7.29 -19.71
N LYS A 323 4.96 8.54 -19.48
CA LYS A 323 5.06 9.57 -20.53
C LYS A 323 5.94 9.14 -21.71
N LYS A 324 7.07 8.46 -21.44
CA LYS A 324 7.95 7.89 -22.49
C LYS A 324 7.24 6.78 -23.26
N VAL A 325 6.66 5.81 -22.55
CA VAL A 325 5.96 4.67 -23.17
C VAL A 325 4.78 5.15 -24.03
N GLU A 326 3.95 6.06 -23.51
CA GLU A 326 2.80 6.59 -24.23
C GLU A 326 3.20 7.49 -25.40
N GLY A 327 4.20 8.35 -25.20
CA GLY A 327 4.73 9.21 -26.25
C GLY A 327 5.28 8.41 -27.43
N ILE A 328 6.03 7.33 -27.15
CA ILE A 328 6.53 6.41 -28.19
C ILE A 328 5.37 5.66 -28.84
N ARG A 329 4.46 5.08 -28.06
CA ARG A 329 3.29 4.33 -28.57
C ARG A 329 2.42 5.17 -29.49
N ASN A 330 2.23 6.44 -29.15
CA ASN A 330 1.37 7.36 -29.89
C ASN A 330 2.12 8.11 -31.01
N ASN A 331 3.43 7.88 -31.23
CA ASN A 331 4.29 8.64 -32.14
C ASN A 331 4.35 10.16 -31.87
N HIS A 332 4.21 10.57 -30.61
CA HIS A 332 4.22 11.97 -30.16
C HIS A 332 5.27 12.22 -29.07
N PHE A 333 6.38 11.47 -29.08
CA PHE A 333 7.45 11.63 -28.09
C PHE A 333 8.28 12.89 -28.36
N ILE A 334 8.27 13.83 -27.41
CA ILE A 334 9.02 15.10 -27.49
C ILE A 334 10.30 14.98 -26.65
N CYS A 335 11.44 14.78 -27.30
CA CYS A 335 12.73 14.55 -26.63
C CYS A 335 13.18 15.74 -25.77
N GLU A 336 12.95 16.98 -26.21
CA GLU A 336 13.42 18.19 -25.51
C GLU A 336 12.73 18.38 -24.15
N SER A 337 11.40 18.33 -24.12
CA SER A 337 10.64 18.48 -22.88
C SER A 337 10.84 17.29 -21.94
N PHE A 338 11.05 16.09 -22.48
CA PHE A 338 11.46 14.91 -21.72
C PHE A 338 12.84 15.09 -21.09
N GLY A 339 13.83 15.55 -21.86
CA GLY A 339 15.20 15.78 -21.38
C GLY A 339 15.26 16.81 -20.26
N LYS A 340 14.53 17.92 -20.39
CA LYS A 340 14.45 18.95 -19.34
C LYS A 340 13.92 18.38 -18.01
N GLU A 341 12.85 17.60 -18.07
CA GLU A 341 12.25 16.98 -16.88
C GLU A 341 13.17 15.93 -16.24
N VAL A 342 13.90 15.16 -17.06
CA VAL A 342 14.96 14.25 -16.60
C VAL A 342 16.06 15.01 -15.85
N ASP A 343 16.56 16.11 -16.42
CA ASP A 343 17.63 16.90 -15.81
C ASP A 343 17.17 17.55 -14.49
N GLU A 344 15.94 18.04 -14.42
CA GLU A 344 15.33 18.58 -13.20
C GLU A 344 15.27 17.52 -12.07
N ILE A 345 14.81 16.31 -12.39
CA ILE A 345 14.73 15.21 -11.41
C ILE A 345 16.15 14.80 -11.00
N ARG A 346 17.06 14.62 -11.96
CA ARG A 346 18.46 14.24 -11.70
C ARG A 346 19.13 15.24 -10.76
N HIS A 347 19.01 16.53 -11.06
CA HIS A 347 19.57 17.61 -10.24
C HIS A 347 18.98 17.60 -8.83
N THR A 348 17.66 17.44 -8.70
CA THR A 348 16.99 17.38 -7.39
C THR A 348 17.50 16.20 -6.55
N ILE A 349 17.68 15.03 -7.17
CA ILE A 349 18.23 13.85 -6.48
C ILE A 349 19.67 14.13 -6.04
N GLN A 350 20.54 14.58 -6.95
CA GLN A 350 21.95 14.86 -6.65
C GLN A 350 22.12 15.92 -5.56
N HIS A 351 21.29 16.96 -5.58
CA HIS A 351 21.26 17.98 -4.53
C HIS A 351 20.95 17.37 -3.17
N GLY A 352 19.84 16.62 -3.06
CA GLY A 352 19.46 15.99 -1.79
C GLY A 352 20.47 14.95 -1.29
N LEU A 353 21.17 14.25 -2.19
CA LEU A 353 22.28 13.37 -1.83
C LEU A 353 23.48 14.14 -1.27
N THR A 354 23.80 15.27 -1.88
CA THR A 354 24.89 16.14 -1.43
C THR A 354 24.58 16.76 -0.08
N GLU A 355 23.35 17.24 0.14
CA GLU A 355 22.93 17.79 1.44
C GLU A 355 23.02 16.76 2.57
N GLN A 356 22.56 15.52 2.34
CA GLN A 356 22.70 14.44 3.33
C GLN A 356 24.17 14.13 3.66
N PHE A 357 25.04 14.17 2.64
CA PHE A 357 26.47 13.97 2.84
C PHE A 357 27.09 15.12 3.65
N LEU A 358 26.78 16.38 3.30
CA LEU A 358 27.29 17.56 4.00
C LEU A 358 26.82 17.62 5.45
N ALA A 359 25.56 17.29 5.73
CA ALA A 359 25.03 17.22 7.09
C ALA A 359 25.83 16.22 7.95
N LYS A 360 26.20 15.06 7.38
CA LYS A 360 27.06 14.06 8.05
C LYS A 360 28.46 14.60 8.35
N VAL A 361 29.06 15.35 7.43
CA VAL A 361 30.40 15.93 7.61
C VAL A 361 30.40 17.04 8.68
N GLN A 362 29.38 17.91 8.69
CA GLN A 362 29.26 18.99 9.67
C GLN A 362 29.07 18.48 11.11
N ILE A 363 28.33 17.39 11.30
CA ILE A 363 28.20 16.73 12.61
C ILE A 363 29.55 16.17 13.08
N SER A 364 30.37 15.67 12.14
CA SER A 364 31.66 15.05 12.46
C SER A 364 32.76 16.08 12.82
N SER A 365 32.62 17.36 12.43
CA SER A 365 33.62 18.41 12.69
C SER A 365 33.39 19.20 13.97
N SER A 366 32.16 19.19 14.52
CA SER A 366 31.81 20.01 15.69
C SER A 366 32.07 19.35 17.04
N ASP A 367 32.24 18.02 17.10
CA ASP A 367 32.44 17.30 18.37
C ASP A 367 33.61 16.29 18.29
N ALA A 368 34.81 16.72 18.70
CA ALA A 368 35.99 15.85 18.83
C ALA A 368 35.85 14.76 19.93
N HIS A 369 34.69 14.65 20.59
CA HIS A 369 34.39 13.66 21.64
C HIS A 369 33.09 12.88 21.43
N ALA A 370 32.35 13.11 20.34
CA ALA A 370 31.14 12.33 20.04
C ALA A 370 31.55 10.97 19.45
N LYS A 371 31.33 9.90 20.22
CA LYS A 371 31.32 8.52 19.71
C LYS A 371 30.49 8.50 18.43
N HIS A 372 30.99 7.87 17.37
CA HIS A 372 30.28 7.58 16.11
C HIS A 372 28.78 7.45 16.34
N ASP A 373 28.01 8.50 16.09
CA ASP A 373 26.56 8.37 16.14
C ASP A 373 26.16 7.67 14.84
N PRO A 374 25.65 6.43 14.88
CA PRO A 374 25.24 5.74 13.68
C PRO A 374 24.16 6.58 12.99
N MET A 375 24.31 6.73 11.66
CA MET A 375 23.33 7.44 10.83
C MET A 375 21.92 6.98 11.22
N SER A 376 21.03 7.94 11.52
CA SER A 376 19.67 7.59 11.95
C SER A 376 19.01 6.67 10.93
N PRO A 377 18.14 5.72 11.34
CA PRO A 377 17.45 4.83 10.41
C PRO A 377 16.75 5.58 9.27
N GLN A 378 16.16 6.75 9.55
CA GLN A 378 15.53 7.62 8.55
C GLN A 378 16.52 8.17 7.52
N ASN A 379 17.72 8.57 7.96
CA ASN A 379 18.77 9.05 7.06
C ASN A 379 19.27 7.92 6.14
N ILE A 380 19.42 6.70 6.67
CA ILE A 380 19.82 5.52 5.87
C ILE A 380 18.73 5.19 4.84
N ILE A 381 17.47 5.14 5.26
CA ILE A 381 16.34 4.83 4.38
C ILE A 381 16.21 5.88 3.29
N THR A 382 16.21 7.16 3.67
CA THR A 382 16.12 8.25 2.69
C THR A 382 17.29 8.17 1.70
N ARG A 383 18.52 7.90 2.17
CA ARG A 383 19.68 7.72 1.28
C ARG A 383 19.46 6.58 0.28
N LEU A 384 18.94 5.43 0.73
CA LEU A 384 18.64 4.28 -0.14
C LEU A 384 17.53 4.58 -1.15
N TYR A 385 16.48 5.29 -0.75
CA TYR A 385 15.43 5.74 -1.68
C TYR A 385 15.95 6.72 -2.70
N SER A 386 16.81 7.66 -2.31
CA SER A 386 17.41 8.62 -3.24
C SER A 386 18.38 7.95 -4.23
N LEU A 387 19.20 7.00 -3.76
CA LEU A 387 20.05 6.17 -4.63
C LEU A 387 19.19 5.34 -5.60
N ALA A 388 18.11 4.72 -5.10
CA ALA A 388 17.18 3.96 -5.92
C ALA A 388 16.46 4.84 -6.95
N ALA A 389 16.07 6.06 -6.59
CA ALA A 389 15.48 7.02 -7.51
C ALA A 389 16.43 7.39 -8.65
N TYR A 390 17.72 7.59 -8.35
CA TYR A 390 18.73 7.85 -9.37
C TYR A 390 18.88 6.66 -10.34
N VAL A 391 19.05 5.45 -9.78
CA VAL A 391 19.16 4.21 -10.58
C VAL A 391 17.91 4.01 -11.44
N TYR A 392 16.73 4.19 -10.85
CA TYR A 392 15.47 4.06 -11.56
C TYR A 392 15.34 5.06 -12.70
N LEU A 393 15.73 6.32 -12.48
CA LEU A 393 15.76 7.36 -13.51
C LEU A 393 16.63 6.95 -14.70
N GLU A 394 17.89 6.56 -14.44
CA GLU A 394 18.82 6.23 -15.51
C GLU A 394 18.36 5.01 -16.31
N VAL A 395 17.79 3.99 -15.67
CA VAL A 395 17.24 2.82 -16.36
C VAL A 395 15.98 3.17 -17.17
N VAL A 396 15.10 4.04 -16.66
CA VAL A 396 13.92 4.50 -17.42
C VAL A 396 14.34 5.30 -18.65
N VAL A 397 15.34 6.17 -18.53
CA VAL A 397 15.83 7.02 -19.63
C VAL A 397 16.59 6.21 -20.66
N SER A 398 17.56 5.40 -20.22
CA SER A 398 18.59 4.82 -21.06
C SER A 398 18.50 3.30 -21.21
N GLY A 399 17.58 2.62 -20.53
CA GLY A 399 17.49 1.15 -20.49
C GLY A 399 18.57 0.52 -19.58
N PHE A 400 18.51 -0.79 -19.39
CA PHE A 400 19.40 -1.50 -18.46
C PHE A 400 20.88 -1.49 -18.87
N GLN A 401 21.20 -1.30 -20.16
CA GLN A 401 22.59 -1.29 -20.63
C GLN A 401 23.44 -0.17 -19.99
N VAL A 402 22.79 0.92 -19.55
CA VAL A 402 23.48 2.03 -18.88
C VAL A 402 24.19 1.59 -17.59
N VAL A 403 23.71 0.52 -16.95
CA VAL A 403 24.30 -0.02 -15.73
C VAL A 403 25.71 -0.56 -15.98
N GLU A 404 26.00 -1.09 -17.17
CA GLU A 404 27.33 -1.58 -17.50
C GLU A 404 28.24 -0.48 -18.08
N THR A 405 27.67 0.52 -18.75
CA THR A 405 28.45 1.54 -19.49
C THR A 405 28.77 2.79 -18.69
N ASP A 406 27.92 3.18 -17.73
CA ASP A 406 28.08 4.40 -16.94
C ASP A 406 28.86 4.13 -15.64
N SER A 407 30.02 4.76 -15.47
CA SER A 407 30.85 4.62 -14.27
C SER A 407 30.24 5.25 -13.03
N ASP A 408 29.54 6.36 -13.18
CA ASP A 408 28.98 7.13 -12.07
C ASP A 408 27.77 6.38 -11.51
N LEU A 409 26.95 5.80 -12.39
CA LEU A 409 25.86 4.91 -11.99
C LEU A 409 26.38 3.67 -11.27
N ARG A 410 27.48 3.06 -11.73
CA ARG A 410 28.11 1.94 -11.02
C ARG A 410 28.63 2.32 -9.64
N ALA A 411 29.17 3.53 -9.47
CA ALA A 411 29.59 4.03 -8.17
C ALA A 411 28.39 4.20 -7.22
N ILE A 412 27.26 4.72 -7.72
CA ILE A 412 25.99 4.85 -6.99
C ILE A 412 25.45 3.49 -6.54
N ILE A 413 25.45 2.49 -7.43
CA ILE A 413 25.05 1.12 -7.11
C ILE A 413 26.01 0.51 -6.08
N GLY A 414 27.32 0.71 -6.23
CA GLY A 414 28.33 0.27 -5.28
C GLY A 414 28.13 0.85 -3.88
N GLU A 415 27.80 2.14 -3.78
CA GLU A 415 27.43 2.77 -2.51
C GLU A 415 26.18 2.11 -1.88
N ALA A 416 25.14 1.86 -2.68
CA ALA A 416 23.95 1.16 -2.21
C ALA A 416 24.30 -0.24 -1.67
N MET A 417 25.15 -1.00 -2.37
CA MET A 417 25.58 -2.33 -1.91
C MET A 417 26.33 -2.24 -0.58
N MET A 418 27.22 -1.27 -0.41
CA MET A 418 27.92 -1.05 0.86
C MET A 418 26.95 -0.70 2.00
N LEU A 419 25.93 0.13 1.74
CA LEU A 419 24.91 0.45 2.75
C LEU A 419 24.09 -0.78 3.14
N LEU A 420 23.65 -1.59 2.16
CA LEU A 420 22.90 -2.81 2.42
C LEU A 420 23.70 -3.84 3.23
N GLN A 421 24.99 -4.00 2.94
CA GLN A 421 25.87 -4.94 3.65
C GLN A 421 26.15 -4.52 5.10
N ASN A 422 26.17 -3.22 5.38
CA ASN A 422 26.45 -2.67 6.71
C ASN A 422 25.17 -2.31 7.49
N MET A 423 23.99 -2.56 6.93
CA MET A 423 22.72 -2.19 7.56
C MET A 423 22.45 -3.05 8.81
N PRO A 424 21.94 -2.45 9.90
CA PRO A 424 21.53 -3.23 11.07
C PRO A 424 20.43 -4.22 10.70
N ARG A 425 20.45 -5.40 11.32
CA ARG A 425 19.32 -6.33 11.25
C ARG A 425 18.13 -5.74 12.00
N GLY A 426 16.92 -5.93 11.48
CA GLY A 426 15.68 -5.49 12.14
C GLY A 426 14.67 -4.87 11.18
N ASP A 427 13.64 -4.24 11.72
CA ASP A 427 12.48 -3.78 10.94
C ASP A 427 12.77 -2.68 9.91
N ILE A 428 13.96 -2.07 9.96
CA ILE A 428 14.44 -1.12 8.94
C ILE A 428 14.37 -1.72 7.52
N TRP A 429 14.63 -3.03 7.39
CA TRP A 429 14.57 -3.77 6.14
C TRP A 429 13.17 -3.79 5.53
N ARG A 430 12.12 -3.80 6.37
CA ARG A 430 10.72 -3.75 5.93
C ARG A 430 10.39 -2.39 5.30
N GLY A 431 11.10 -1.33 5.68
CA GLY A 431 10.90 0.03 5.14
C GLY A 431 11.58 0.29 3.79
N ILE A 432 12.33 -0.68 3.23
CA ILE A 432 13.15 -0.48 2.03
C ILE A 432 12.87 -1.49 0.90
N VAL A 433 11.71 -2.14 0.91
CA VAL A 433 11.36 -3.15 -0.11
C VAL A 433 11.36 -2.57 -1.53
N CYS A 434 10.87 -1.34 -1.72
CA CYS A 434 10.91 -0.66 -3.01
C CYS A 434 12.36 -0.39 -3.51
N PRO A 435 13.26 0.23 -2.72
CA PRO A 435 14.69 0.31 -3.05
C PRO A 435 15.34 -1.05 -3.35
N LEU A 436 15.06 -2.08 -2.53
CA LEU A 436 15.60 -3.43 -2.74
C LEU A 436 15.16 -4.03 -4.08
N TYR A 437 13.90 -3.81 -4.48
CA TYR A 437 13.42 -4.23 -5.79
C TYR A 437 14.21 -3.54 -6.91
N ILE A 438 14.31 -2.21 -6.89
CA ILE A 438 15.03 -1.43 -7.92
C ILE A 438 16.49 -1.88 -8.02
N PHE A 439 17.22 -1.94 -6.90
CA PHE A 439 18.61 -2.42 -6.91
C PHE A 439 18.72 -3.87 -7.36
N GLY A 440 17.78 -4.72 -6.94
CA GLY A 440 17.68 -6.11 -7.35
C GLY A 440 17.60 -6.25 -8.87
N THR A 441 16.82 -5.40 -9.56
CA THR A 441 16.71 -5.48 -11.03
C THR A 441 18.00 -5.14 -11.77
N VAL A 442 18.81 -4.21 -11.25
CA VAL A 442 20.04 -3.75 -11.92
C VAL A 442 21.29 -4.52 -11.49
N THR A 443 21.17 -5.32 -10.44
CA THR A 443 22.29 -6.03 -9.81
C THR A 443 23.14 -6.86 -10.79
N SER A 444 24.46 -6.70 -10.68
CA SER A 444 25.49 -7.50 -11.38
C SER A 444 25.56 -8.92 -10.82
N CYS A 445 26.14 -9.86 -11.59
CA CYS A 445 26.22 -11.27 -11.20
C CYS A 445 26.86 -11.51 -9.83
N GLU A 446 27.85 -10.70 -9.46
CA GLU A 446 28.56 -10.74 -8.17
C GLU A 446 27.66 -10.51 -6.94
N HIS A 447 26.60 -9.71 -7.06
CA HIS A 447 25.72 -9.37 -5.94
C HIS A 447 24.37 -10.10 -5.99
N ARG A 448 24.09 -10.94 -6.99
CA ARG A 448 22.83 -11.70 -7.07
C ARG A 448 22.60 -12.58 -5.84
N GLU A 449 23.66 -13.17 -5.29
CA GLU A 449 23.56 -14.01 -4.10
C GLU A 449 23.18 -13.23 -2.84
N LEU A 450 23.61 -11.97 -2.73
CA LEU A 450 23.18 -11.07 -1.67
C LEU A 450 21.66 -10.86 -1.73
N PHE A 451 21.10 -10.59 -2.91
CA PHE A 451 19.65 -10.40 -3.07
C PHE A 451 18.86 -11.68 -2.86
N ARG A 452 19.36 -12.84 -3.31
CA ARG A 452 18.77 -14.14 -2.97
C ARG A 452 18.69 -14.32 -1.46
N HIS A 453 19.77 -14.02 -0.74
CA HIS A 453 19.81 -14.12 0.71
C HIS A 453 18.82 -13.15 1.37
N ILE A 454 18.80 -11.88 0.96
CA ILE A 454 17.90 -10.85 1.50
C ILE A 454 16.44 -11.27 1.34
N PHE A 455 16.00 -11.63 0.14
CA PHE A 455 14.61 -12.01 -0.12
C PHE A 455 14.24 -13.41 0.37
N SER A 456 15.22 -14.23 0.76
CA SER A 456 14.99 -15.57 1.33
C SER A 456 15.02 -15.62 2.85
N SER A 457 15.31 -14.50 3.51
CA SER A 457 15.52 -14.43 4.96
C SER A 457 14.61 -13.40 5.63
N GLU A 458 14.37 -13.56 6.94
CA GLU A 458 13.71 -12.53 7.73
C GLU A 458 14.57 -11.25 7.78
N PRO A 459 13.95 -10.06 7.87
CA PRO A 459 12.50 -9.80 8.01
C PRO A 459 11.77 -9.59 6.66
N ILE A 460 12.45 -9.78 5.52
CA ILE A 460 11.85 -9.58 4.19
C ILE A 460 10.96 -10.76 3.83
N LYS A 461 11.45 -12.00 4.01
CA LYS A 461 10.64 -13.21 3.85
C LYS A 461 9.73 -13.38 5.05
N ASP A 462 8.71 -12.54 5.10
CA ASP A 462 7.66 -12.62 6.10
C ASP A 462 6.55 -13.56 5.60
N PRO A 463 6.27 -14.65 6.31
CA PRO A 463 5.27 -15.63 5.89
C PRO A 463 3.84 -15.11 5.95
N THR A 464 3.61 -14.00 6.65
CA THR A 464 2.33 -13.29 6.69
C THR A 464 2.16 -12.31 5.53
N ILE A 465 3.23 -12.05 4.75
CA ILE A 465 3.27 -11.10 3.63
C ILE A 465 3.65 -11.83 2.33
N HIS A 466 2.68 -12.55 1.77
CA HIS A 466 2.94 -13.42 0.62
C HIS A 466 3.46 -12.69 -0.63
N HIS A 467 3.07 -11.44 -0.87
CA HIS A 467 3.57 -10.65 -2.00
C HIS A 467 5.10 -10.52 -2.04
N ARG A 468 5.80 -10.51 -0.89
CA ARG A 468 7.26 -10.39 -0.88
C ARG A 468 7.95 -11.63 -1.46
N ALA A 469 7.31 -12.79 -1.38
CA ALA A 469 7.84 -14.04 -1.93
C ALA A 469 7.85 -14.07 -3.46
N THR A 470 7.06 -13.23 -4.14
CA THR A 470 7.03 -13.17 -5.61
C THR A 470 8.15 -12.30 -6.20
N ILE A 471 8.80 -11.47 -5.37
CA ILE A 471 9.86 -10.55 -5.82
C ILE A 471 11.09 -11.33 -6.30
N LEU A 472 11.61 -12.29 -5.53
CA LEU A 472 12.83 -13.01 -5.91
C LEU A 472 12.68 -13.81 -7.22
N PRO A 473 11.61 -14.59 -7.45
CA PRO A 473 11.36 -15.21 -8.75
C PRO A 473 11.33 -14.21 -9.91
N LEU A 474 10.70 -13.05 -9.72
CA LEU A 474 10.67 -11.99 -10.73
C LEU A 474 12.07 -11.43 -11.01
N LEU A 475 12.89 -11.21 -9.98
CA LEU A 475 14.28 -10.78 -10.15
C LEU A 475 15.11 -11.80 -10.94
N GLU A 476 14.94 -13.09 -10.69
CA GLU A 476 15.62 -14.16 -11.46
C GLU A 476 15.23 -14.13 -12.95
N ASP A 477 13.94 -13.91 -13.25
CA ASP A 477 13.47 -13.79 -14.63
C ASP A 477 14.01 -12.51 -15.30
N ILE A 478 14.08 -11.38 -14.58
CA ILE A 478 14.71 -10.13 -15.08
C ILE A 478 16.20 -10.34 -15.35
N TRP A 479 16.91 -11.02 -14.45
CA TRP A 479 18.33 -11.34 -14.61
C TRP A 479 18.59 -12.24 -15.81
N ARG A 480 17.69 -13.19 -16.09
CA ARG A 480 17.74 -14.05 -17.28
C ARG A 480 17.49 -13.23 -18.54
N LEU A 481 16.44 -12.41 -18.57
CA LEU A 481 16.09 -11.55 -19.70
C LEU A 481 17.27 -10.65 -20.11
N ARG A 482 17.92 -10.02 -19.12
CA ARG A 482 19.11 -9.17 -19.33
C ARG A 482 20.32 -9.94 -19.86
N HIS A 483 20.44 -11.22 -19.55
CA HIS A 483 21.57 -12.04 -20.01
C HIS A 483 21.35 -12.58 -21.44
N GLU A 484 20.12 -12.94 -21.78
CA GLU A 484 19.79 -13.58 -23.07
C GLU A 484 19.57 -12.57 -24.20
N THR A 485 19.19 -11.33 -23.87
CA THR A 485 18.84 -10.31 -24.87
C THR A 485 20.06 -9.49 -25.25
N LEU A 486 20.45 -9.54 -26.52
CA LEU A 486 21.54 -8.70 -27.09
C LEU A 486 21.15 -7.22 -27.26
N ASN A 487 19.85 -6.93 -27.27
CA ASN A 487 19.32 -5.56 -27.34
C ASN A 487 19.19 -4.93 -25.95
N ASN A 488 19.19 -3.60 -25.90
CA ASN A 488 18.99 -2.87 -24.65
C ASN A 488 17.60 -3.11 -24.06
N VAL A 489 17.54 -3.93 -23.00
CA VAL A 489 16.32 -4.21 -22.24
C VAL A 489 15.81 -2.93 -21.59
N SER A 490 14.53 -2.61 -21.75
CA SER A 490 13.91 -1.45 -21.13
C SER A 490 13.28 -1.78 -19.77
N TRP A 491 12.95 -0.75 -18.97
CA TRP A 491 12.15 -0.95 -17.76
C TRP A 491 10.80 -1.61 -18.07
N GLU A 492 10.13 -1.18 -19.15
CA GLU A 492 8.87 -1.73 -19.62
C GLU A 492 8.94 -3.24 -19.90
N ASP A 493 10.07 -3.74 -20.45
CA ASP A 493 10.26 -5.18 -20.67
C ASP A 493 10.31 -5.97 -19.35
N SER A 494 10.92 -5.40 -18.31
CA SER A 494 10.93 -6.01 -16.97
C SER A 494 9.53 -6.06 -16.35
N LEU A 495 8.70 -5.03 -16.59
CA LEU A 495 7.32 -4.98 -16.08
C LEU A 495 6.41 -6.02 -16.72
N ARG A 496 6.69 -6.43 -17.95
CA ARG A 496 5.94 -7.46 -18.69
C ARG A 496 6.20 -8.88 -18.18
N LEU A 497 7.29 -9.11 -17.46
CA LEU A 497 7.58 -10.40 -16.82
C LEU A 497 6.68 -10.68 -15.61
N SER A 498 6.17 -9.61 -14.97
CA SER A 498 5.35 -9.73 -13.77
C SER A 498 3.96 -10.28 -14.11
N LYS A 499 3.69 -11.54 -13.72
CA LYS A 499 2.38 -12.19 -13.89
C LYS A 499 1.28 -11.55 -13.05
N GLU A 500 1.67 -10.95 -11.93
CA GLU A 500 0.82 -10.23 -10.99
C GLU A 500 1.46 -8.89 -10.66
N LYS A 501 0.67 -7.84 -10.41
CA LYS A 501 1.21 -6.54 -10.00
C LYS A 501 1.54 -6.58 -8.51
N ILE A 502 2.80 -6.31 -8.18
CA ILE A 502 3.33 -6.40 -6.81
C ILE A 502 3.28 -5.01 -6.16
N LEU A 503 2.70 -4.89 -4.97
CA LEU A 503 2.84 -3.68 -4.16
C LEU A 503 4.14 -3.79 -3.34
N LEU A 504 5.11 -2.89 -3.59
CA LEU A 504 6.47 -2.96 -3.05
C LEU A 504 6.56 -2.43 -1.59
N LEU A 505 5.92 -3.17 -0.67
CA LEU A 505 5.84 -2.90 0.77
C LEU A 505 6.71 -3.81 1.62
#